data_AF-A0A375YYP5-F1
#
_entry.id   AF-A0A375YYP5-F1
#
_cell.length_a   1.000
_cell.length_b   1.000
_cell.length_c   1.000
_cell.angle_alpha   90.00
_cell.angle_beta   90.00
_cell.angle_gamma   90.00
#
_symmetry.space_group_name_H-M   'P 1'
#
loop_
_entity.id
_entity.type
_entity.pdbx_description
1 polymer ?
#
loop_
_entity_poly.entity_id
_entity_poly.type
_entity_poly.pdbx_seq_one_letter_code
_entity_poly.pdbx_strand_id
1 'polypeptide(L)'
;MAVKPVPNALILELEPVVEQLMDHHLNTEELWFAHDYVPFDRGENFALLGGRDWDPSQATLPRVVTDACEILLITKDNLAGRHRELVEHFILEDWWGRWLGRWTAEEHLHAVALRNYLVVTREVDPVANEEVRVEHVMKGYRADHYSQIETLVYMAFFERAHAVFCRNLAAQIEEPVLAGLIGRIAKDEERHEDFFAKLVAHCLDYTREETVAAIAARAAEFDVVGADIDAYQDKVQKMAEAGIFGEPQLRQVISDRITAWGLADEPEVQQFVS
;
A
#
# COMPACT_ATOMS: atom_id res chain seq x y z
N MET A 1 -7.83 3.07 -33.12
CA MET A 1 -6.68 2.48 -32.42
C MET A 1 -6.40 3.35 -31.21
N ALA A 2 -6.19 2.76 -30.03
CA ALA A 2 -5.78 3.54 -28.87
C ALA A 2 -4.43 4.22 -29.18
N VAL A 3 -4.33 5.52 -28.89
CA VAL A 3 -3.07 6.25 -29.02
C VAL A 3 -2.22 5.85 -27.82
N LYS A 4 -1.04 5.27 -28.07
CA LYS A 4 -0.11 4.95 -26.99
C LYS A 4 0.43 6.24 -26.35
N PRO A 5 0.64 6.28 -25.03
CA PRO A 5 1.39 7.36 -24.40
C PRO A 5 2.77 7.48 -25.06
N VAL A 6 3.29 8.70 -25.16
CA VAL A 6 4.65 8.96 -25.63
C VAL A 6 5.44 9.51 -24.44
N PRO A 7 6.66 9.02 -24.16
CA PRO A 7 7.44 9.49 -23.03
C PRO A 7 7.72 10.99 -23.14
N ASN A 8 7.43 11.72 -22.07
CA ASN A 8 7.75 13.15 -21.93
C ASN A 8 9.14 13.34 -21.32
N ALA A 9 9.55 14.59 -21.08
CA ALA A 9 10.87 14.92 -20.55
C ALA A 9 11.16 14.24 -19.20
N LEU A 10 10.19 14.21 -18.28
CA LEU A 10 10.37 13.61 -16.96
C LEU A 10 10.49 12.07 -17.02
N ILE A 11 9.69 11.42 -17.87
CA ILE A 11 9.79 9.96 -18.08
C ILE A 11 11.19 9.59 -18.59
N LEU A 12 11.69 10.33 -19.57
CA LEU A 12 13.03 10.10 -20.14
C LEU A 12 14.15 10.40 -19.14
N GLU A 13 13.99 11.42 -18.30
CA GLU A 13 14.94 11.79 -17.25
C GLU A 13 15.05 10.69 -16.18
N LEU A 14 13.92 10.12 -15.77
CA LEU A 14 13.87 9.11 -14.71
C LEU A 14 14.17 7.69 -15.19
N GLU A 15 14.12 7.42 -16.50
CA GLU A 15 14.34 6.07 -17.07
C GLU A 15 15.66 5.41 -16.58
N PRO A 16 16.84 6.08 -16.57
CA PRO A 16 18.07 5.48 -16.07
C PRO A 16 18.05 5.24 -14.56
N VAL A 17 17.28 6.03 -13.81
CA VAL A 17 17.11 5.86 -12.36
C VAL A 17 16.24 4.64 -12.10
N VAL A 18 15.13 4.50 -12.84
CA VAL A 18 14.24 3.32 -12.77
C VAL A 18 15.00 2.05 -13.09
N GLU A 19 15.86 2.05 -14.12
CA GLU A 19 16.73 0.92 -14.44
C GLU A 19 17.62 0.52 -13.25
N GLN A 20 18.32 1.47 -12.65
CA GLN A 20 19.22 1.21 -11.51
C GLN A 20 18.47 0.72 -10.28
N LEU A 21 17.31 1.32 -9.98
CA LEU A 21 16.47 0.91 -8.87
C LEU A 21 15.87 -0.49 -9.10
N MET A 22 15.47 -0.80 -10.34
CA MET A 22 14.99 -2.13 -10.70
C MET A 22 16.09 -3.18 -10.55
N ASP A 23 17.31 -2.91 -11.00
CA ASP A 23 18.43 -3.83 -10.81
C ASP A 23 18.67 -4.09 -9.31
N HIS A 24 18.67 -3.03 -8.48
CA HIS A 24 18.80 -3.19 -7.03
C HIS A 24 17.64 -3.99 -6.41
N HIS A 25 16.39 -3.69 -6.78
CA HIS A 25 15.20 -4.38 -6.26
C HIS A 25 15.27 -5.87 -6.57
N LEU A 26 15.60 -6.25 -7.81
CA LEU A 26 15.70 -7.64 -8.23
C LEU A 26 16.89 -8.36 -7.56
N ASN A 27 18.04 -7.73 -7.45
CA ASN A 27 19.24 -8.36 -6.86
C ASN A 27 19.17 -8.54 -5.34
N THR A 28 18.20 -7.91 -4.68
CA THR A 28 17.98 -8.00 -3.22
C THR A 28 16.66 -8.69 -2.86
N GLU A 29 15.97 -9.29 -3.84
CA GLU A 29 14.65 -9.89 -3.60
C GLU A 29 14.72 -11.11 -2.67
N GLU A 30 13.79 -11.17 -1.72
CA GLU A 30 13.51 -12.36 -0.91
C GLU A 30 12.13 -12.90 -1.32
N LEU A 31 12.10 -13.73 -2.36
CA LEU A 31 10.84 -14.28 -2.87
C LEU A 31 10.08 -15.04 -1.77
N TRP A 32 8.77 -14.82 -1.74
CA TRP A 32 7.81 -15.54 -0.94
C TRP A 32 6.53 -15.75 -1.74
N PHE A 33 5.72 -16.73 -1.35
CA PHE A 33 4.46 -17.02 -2.02
C PHE A 33 3.31 -16.98 -1.02
N ALA A 34 2.15 -16.49 -1.46
CA ALA A 34 0.96 -16.40 -0.63
C ALA A 34 0.58 -17.75 -0.01
N HIS A 35 0.73 -18.85 -0.74
CA HIS A 35 0.37 -20.18 -0.27
C HIS A 35 1.28 -20.71 0.86
N ASP A 36 2.47 -20.14 1.06
CA ASP A 36 3.35 -20.52 2.17
C ASP A 36 2.84 -20.02 3.53
N TYR A 37 1.91 -19.05 3.52
CA TYR A 37 1.38 -18.38 4.70
C TYR A 37 -0.11 -18.63 4.93
N VAL A 38 -0.70 -19.63 4.26
CA VAL A 38 -2.10 -19.98 4.40
C VAL A 38 -2.22 -21.37 5.02
N PRO A 39 -2.81 -21.52 6.22
CA PRO A 39 -2.94 -22.81 6.89
C PRO A 39 -4.10 -23.62 6.29
N PHE A 40 -3.93 -24.12 5.06
CA PHE A 40 -4.97 -24.81 4.29
C PHE A 40 -5.62 -25.98 5.02
N ASP A 41 -4.91 -26.64 5.94
CA ASP A 41 -5.46 -27.70 6.80
C ASP A 41 -6.62 -27.24 7.71
N ARG A 42 -6.77 -25.93 7.95
CA ARG A 42 -7.89 -25.34 8.69
C ARG A 42 -9.13 -25.10 7.81
N GLY A 43 -8.99 -25.23 6.49
CA GLY A 43 -10.07 -24.95 5.55
C GLY A 43 -11.20 -25.97 5.61
N GLU A 44 -12.43 -25.50 5.51
CA GLU A 44 -13.63 -26.34 5.34
C GLU A 44 -14.59 -25.72 4.32
N ASN A 45 -15.42 -26.55 3.70
CA ASN A 45 -16.40 -26.12 2.70
C ASN A 45 -17.46 -25.18 3.32
N PHE A 46 -17.91 -24.19 2.55
CA PHE A 46 -19.13 -23.44 2.84
C PHE A 46 -20.39 -24.28 2.55
N ALA A 47 -21.57 -23.82 2.97
CA ALA A 47 -22.81 -24.61 2.88
C ALA A 47 -23.15 -25.04 1.45
N LEU A 48 -22.84 -24.21 0.45
CA LEU A 48 -23.06 -24.53 -0.98
C LEU A 48 -22.37 -25.84 -1.41
N LEU A 49 -21.19 -26.14 -0.86
CA LEU A 49 -20.42 -27.35 -1.15
C LEU A 49 -20.51 -28.38 -0.02
N GLY A 50 -21.60 -28.35 0.77
CA GLY A 50 -21.94 -29.35 1.77
C GLY A 50 -21.23 -29.21 3.12
N GLY A 51 -20.61 -28.06 3.39
CA GLY A 51 -20.09 -27.74 4.73
C GLY A 51 -21.03 -26.82 5.50
N ARG A 52 -20.47 -25.79 6.14
CA ARG A 52 -21.24 -24.81 6.93
C ARG A 52 -20.78 -23.39 6.59
N ASP A 53 -21.71 -22.46 6.60
CA ASP A 53 -21.39 -21.05 6.39
C ASP A 53 -20.69 -20.45 7.62
N TRP A 54 -20.13 -19.27 7.41
CA TRP A 54 -19.46 -18.54 8.47
C TRP A 54 -20.42 -18.20 9.60
N ASP A 55 -19.93 -18.25 10.83
CA ASP A 55 -20.62 -17.74 12.00
C ASP A 55 -19.61 -17.08 12.95
N PRO A 56 -20.03 -16.08 13.76
CA PRO A 56 -19.10 -15.31 14.60
C PRO A 56 -18.26 -16.14 15.59
N SER A 57 -18.68 -17.36 15.95
CA SER A 57 -17.92 -18.23 16.86
C SER A 57 -16.68 -18.86 16.23
N GLN A 58 -16.56 -18.80 14.89
CA GLN A 58 -15.42 -19.33 14.15
C GLN A 58 -14.20 -18.39 14.22
N ALA A 59 -14.43 -17.09 14.44
CA ALA A 59 -13.37 -16.11 14.62
C ALA A 59 -12.77 -16.19 16.03
N THR A 60 -11.44 -16.28 16.09
CA THR A 60 -10.68 -16.44 17.33
C THR A 60 -9.66 -15.33 17.55
N LEU A 61 -9.25 -14.63 16.50
CA LEU A 61 -8.33 -13.51 16.60
C LEU A 61 -8.98 -12.30 17.28
N PRO A 62 -8.18 -11.46 17.98
CA PRO A 62 -8.66 -10.17 18.47
C PRO A 62 -9.24 -9.33 17.34
N ARG A 63 -10.37 -8.66 17.58
CA ARG A 63 -11.07 -7.88 16.54
C ARG A 63 -10.22 -6.78 15.93
N VAL A 64 -9.32 -6.17 16.70
CA VAL A 64 -8.37 -5.19 16.18
C VAL A 64 -7.45 -5.77 15.10
N VAL A 65 -7.03 -7.03 15.24
CA VAL A 65 -6.19 -7.71 14.25
C VAL A 65 -6.97 -7.97 12.97
N THR A 66 -8.19 -8.49 13.09
CA THR A 66 -9.03 -8.76 11.91
C THR A 66 -9.43 -7.47 11.21
N ASP A 67 -9.82 -6.43 11.96
CA ASP A 67 -10.17 -5.12 11.42
C ASP A 67 -8.98 -4.51 10.63
N ALA A 68 -7.76 -4.66 11.14
CA ALA A 68 -6.54 -4.21 10.45
C ALA A 68 -6.26 -4.99 9.16
N CYS A 69 -6.40 -6.31 9.19
CA CYS A 69 -6.25 -7.16 8.01
C CYS A 69 -7.31 -6.88 6.94
N GLU A 70 -8.55 -6.57 7.34
CA GLU A 70 -9.63 -6.19 6.43
C GLU A 70 -9.34 -4.83 5.79
N ILE A 71 -8.86 -3.82 6.54
CA ILE A 71 -8.42 -2.54 5.95
C ILE A 71 -7.34 -2.79 4.88
N LEU A 72 -6.27 -3.53 5.22
CA LEU A 72 -5.22 -3.86 4.25
C LEU A 72 -5.77 -4.60 3.03
N LEU A 73 -6.62 -5.61 3.23
CA LEU A 73 -7.19 -6.39 2.13
C LEU A 73 -7.99 -5.50 1.18
N ILE A 74 -8.91 -4.68 1.70
CA ILE A 74 -9.76 -3.82 0.88
C ILE A 74 -8.93 -2.78 0.13
N THR A 75 -7.91 -2.21 0.77
CA THR A 75 -6.97 -1.30 0.10
C THR A 75 -6.21 -2.01 -1.03
N LYS A 76 -5.65 -3.20 -0.77
CA LYS A 76 -4.89 -3.97 -1.78
C LYS A 76 -5.78 -4.52 -2.91
N ASP A 77 -7.05 -4.81 -2.66
CA ASP A 77 -7.99 -5.23 -3.72
C ASP A 77 -8.38 -4.08 -4.68
N ASN A 78 -8.21 -2.82 -4.27
CA ASN A 78 -8.40 -1.65 -5.14
C ASN A 78 -7.18 -1.35 -6.03
N LEU A 79 -6.20 -2.26 -6.10
CA LEU A 79 -4.97 -2.15 -6.89
C LEU A 79 -5.22 -1.81 -8.36
N ALA A 80 -6.33 -2.27 -8.96
CA ALA A 80 -6.65 -1.94 -10.35
C ALA A 80 -6.78 -0.41 -10.57
N GLY A 81 -7.35 0.31 -9.61
CA GLY A 81 -7.43 1.77 -9.64
C GLY A 81 -6.05 2.42 -9.55
N ARG A 82 -5.20 1.94 -8.64
CA ARG A 82 -3.83 2.43 -8.44
C ARG A 82 -2.93 2.18 -9.64
N HIS A 83 -2.96 0.97 -10.17
CA HIS A 83 -2.23 0.59 -11.38
C HIS A 83 -2.62 1.48 -12.56
N ARG A 84 -3.93 1.73 -12.76
CA ARG A 84 -4.41 2.61 -13.84
C ARG A 84 -3.82 4.02 -13.69
N GLU A 85 -3.92 4.63 -12.51
CA GLU A 85 -3.41 5.98 -12.28
C GLU A 85 -1.88 6.04 -12.50
N LEU A 86 -1.11 5.07 -12.01
CA LEU A 86 0.33 5.01 -12.27
C LEU A 86 0.66 4.92 -13.77
N VAL A 87 -0.09 4.12 -14.52
CA VAL A 87 0.09 3.97 -15.97
C VAL A 87 -0.33 5.22 -16.73
N GLU A 88 -1.37 5.93 -16.28
CA GLU A 88 -1.82 7.20 -16.87
C GLU A 88 -0.80 8.33 -16.64
N HIS A 89 -0.12 8.34 -15.49
CA HIS A 89 0.95 9.30 -15.20
C HIS A 89 2.29 8.92 -15.84
N PHE A 90 2.57 7.63 -16.01
CA PHE A 90 3.82 7.14 -16.59
C PHE A 90 3.57 6.37 -17.89
N ILE A 91 4.22 5.23 -18.07
CA ILE A 91 4.10 4.43 -19.28
C ILE A 91 4.37 2.95 -18.99
N LEU A 92 3.70 2.05 -19.73
CA LEU A 92 3.95 0.60 -19.70
C LEU A 92 4.96 0.18 -20.78
N GLU A 93 6.05 0.93 -20.90
CA GLU A 93 7.15 0.65 -21.82
C GLU A 93 8.48 0.68 -21.05
N ASP A 94 9.47 -0.03 -21.59
CA ASP A 94 10.85 -0.09 -21.07
C ASP A 94 10.94 -0.36 -19.54
N TRP A 95 11.79 0.36 -18.80
CA TRP A 95 12.02 0.09 -17.38
C TRP A 95 10.85 0.54 -16.50
N TRP A 96 10.12 1.58 -16.89
CA TRP A 96 8.85 1.94 -16.25
C TRP A 96 7.84 0.82 -16.30
N GLY A 97 7.64 0.20 -17.47
CA GLY A 97 6.74 -0.93 -17.62
C GLY A 97 7.17 -2.13 -16.78
N ARG A 98 8.47 -2.36 -16.64
CA ARG A 98 9.01 -3.41 -15.76
C ARG A 98 8.76 -3.13 -14.29
N TRP A 99 9.00 -1.90 -13.82
CA TRP A 99 8.72 -1.52 -12.44
C TRP A 99 7.23 -1.60 -12.12
N LEU A 100 6.38 -0.92 -12.91
CA LEU A 100 4.94 -0.89 -12.66
C LEU A 100 4.34 -2.30 -12.70
N GLY A 101 4.78 -3.14 -13.64
CA GLY A 101 4.37 -4.54 -13.69
C GLY A 101 4.82 -5.34 -12.47
N ARG A 102 6.06 -5.14 -12.01
CA ARG A 102 6.62 -5.83 -10.84
C ARG A 102 5.94 -5.40 -9.54
N TRP A 103 5.85 -4.09 -9.28
CA TRP A 103 5.14 -3.53 -8.13
C TRP A 103 3.70 -4.05 -8.08
N THR A 104 2.98 -4.01 -9.21
CA THR A 104 1.59 -4.51 -9.28
C THR A 104 1.50 -6.01 -8.96
N ALA A 105 2.47 -6.81 -9.40
CA ALA A 105 2.48 -8.24 -9.10
C ALA A 105 2.74 -8.53 -7.60
N GLU A 106 3.63 -7.76 -6.98
CA GLU A 106 3.91 -7.84 -5.53
C GLU A 106 2.69 -7.38 -4.71
N GLU A 107 2.10 -6.24 -5.03
CA GLU A 107 0.89 -5.73 -4.38
C GLU A 107 -0.30 -6.71 -4.48
N HIS A 108 -0.47 -7.34 -5.63
CA HIS A 108 -1.51 -8.35 -5.80
C HIS A 108 -1.24 -9.60 -4.96
N LEU A 109 0.02 -9.97 -4.74
CA LEU A 109 0.39 -11.06 -3.83
C LEU A 109 -0.09 -10.77 -2.40
N HIS A 110 -0.03 -9.51 -1.95
CA HIS A 110 -0.50 -9.10 -0.62
C HIS A 110 -2.01 -9.36 -0.48
N ALA A 111 -2.80 -8.92 -1.47
CA ALA A 111 -4.24 -9.16 -1.51
C ALA A 111 -4.58 -10.67 -1.50
N VAL A 112 -3.90 -11.47 -2.34
CA VAL A 112 -4.11 -12.92 -2.41
C VAL A 112 -3.78 -13.60 -1.09
N ALA A 113 -2.66 -13.24 -0.45
CA ALA A 113 -2.26 -13.82 0.83
C ALA A 113 -3.27 -13.51 1.94
N LEU A 114 -3.66 -12.23 2.09
CA LEU A 114 -4.63 -11.78 3.09
C LEU A 114 -5.99 -12.45 2.88
N ARG A 115 -6.51 -12.44 1.65
CA ARG A 115 -7.80 -13.03 1.30
C ARG A 115 -7.83 -14.52 1.59
N ASN A 116 -6.80 -15.24 1.14
CA ASN A 116 -6.71 -16.68 1.35
C ASN A 116 -6.57 -17.03 2.83
N TYR A 117 -5.75 -16.29 3.58
CA TYR A 117 -5.64 -16.48 5.03
C TYR A 117 -7.00 -16.30 5.70
N LEU A 118 -7.67 -15.17 5.47
CA LEU A 118 -8.94 -14.82 6.11
C LEU A 118 -10.08 -15.79 5.78
N VAL A 119 -10.20 -16.23 4.52
CA VAL A 119 -11.27 -17.16 4.12
C VAL A 119 -11.03 -18.59 4.62
N VAL A 120 -9.78 -19.06 4.60
CA VAL A 120 -9.41 -20.41 5.05
C VAL A 120 -9.52 -20.53 6.56
N THR A 121 -9.15 -19.48 7.29
CA THR A 121 -9.17 -19.47 8.76
C THR A 121 -10.51 -19.07 9.35
N ARG A 122 -11.40 -18.46 8.54
CA ARG A 122 -12.74 -18.00 8.92
C ARG A 122 -12.75 -16.94 10.03
N GLU A 123 -11.69 -16.14 10.10
CA GLU A 123 -11.51 -15.11 11.13
C GLU A 123 -12.42 -13.88 10.92
N VAL A 124 -12.98 -13.74 9.71
CA VAL A 124 -13.91 -12.67 9.32
C VAL A 124 -15.05 -13.24 8.50
N ASP A 125 -16.16 -12.50 8.42
CA ASP A 125 -17.24 -12.81 7.50
C ASP A 125 -16.74 -12.62 6.05
N PRO A 126 -16.63 -13.69 5.25
CA PRO A 126 -16.17 -13.56 3.88
C PRO A 126 -17.20 -12.83 3.00
N VAL A 127 -18.50 -12.92 3.29
CA VAL A 127 -19.53 -12.26 2.48
C VAL A 127 -19.45 -10.75 2.66
N ALA A 128 -19.38 -10.27 3.90
CA ALA A 128 -19.25 -8.84 4.20
C ALA A 128 -18.00 -8.22 3.55
N ASN A 129 -16.87 -8.96 3.54
CA ASN A 129 -15.66 -8.51 2.87
C ASN A 129 -15.81 -8.42 1.35
N GLU A 130 -16.55 -9.34 0.72
CA GLU A 130 -16.82 -9.25 -0.71
C GLU A 130 -17.74 -8.08 -1.07
N GLU A 131 -18.73 -7.78 -0.22
CA GLU A 131 -19.62 -6.62 -0.40
C GLU A 131 -18.86 -5.30 -0.33
N VAL A 132 -18.03 -5.10 0.71
CA VAL A 132 -17.20 -3.90 0.87
C VAL A 132 -16.16 -3.80 -0.25
N ARG A 133 -15.54 -4.91 -0.68
CA ARG A 133 -14.61 -4.89 -1.81
C ARG A 133 -15.30 -4.38 -3.08
N VAL A 134 -16.48 -4.90 -3.39
CA VAL A 134 -17.21 -4.49 -4.60
C VAL A 134 -17.55 -3.00 -4.53
N GLU A 135 -18.05 -2.51 -3.39
CA GLU A 135 -18.35 -1.09 -3.19
C GLU A 135 -17.10 -0.21 -3.37
N HIS A 136 -16.00 -0.56 -2.71
CA HIS A 136 -14.77 0.24 -2.72
C HIS A 136 -14.07 0.23 -4.09
N VAL A 137 -14.04 -0.91 -4.78
CA VAL A 137 -13.51 -1.00 -6.16
C VAL A 137 -14.39 -0.22 -7.14
N MET A 138 -15.72 -0.23 -6.96
CA MET A 138 -16.64 0.55 -7.79
C MET A 138 -16.50 2.06 -7.58
N LYS A 139 -16.25 2.51 -6.33
CA LYS A 139 -15.85 3.89 -6.03
C LYS A 139 -14.55 4.23 -6.76
N GLY A 140 -13.60 3.30 -6.72
CA GLY A 140 -12.30 3.40 -7.40
C GLY A 140 -11.38 4.45 -6.78
N TYR A 141 -10.15 4.49 -7.29
CA TYR A 141 -9.16 5.50 -6.96
C TYR A 141 -8.97 6.45 -8.14
N ARG A 142 -8.95 7.76 -7.89
CA ARG A 142 -8.72 8.82 -8.88
C ARG A 142 -7.66 9.79 -8.40
N ALA A 143 -6.62 9.93 -9.21
CA ALA A 143 -5.51 10.85 -9.00
C ALA A 143 -5.19 11.62 -10.28
N ASP A 144 -6.16 11.73 -11.20
CA ASP A 144 -6.05 12.38 -12.51
C ASP A 144 -5.77 13.89 -12.43
N HIS A 145 -5.85 14.45 -11.23
CA HIS A 145 -5.52 15.84 -10.93
C HIS A 145 -4.08 16.02 -10.41
N TYR A 146 -3.35 14.94 -10.13
CA TYR A 146 -1.95 15.00 -9.72
C TYR A 146 -1.03 15.21 -10.91
N SER A 147 0.09 15.88 -10.68
CA SER A 147 1.25 15.79 -11.57
C SER A 147 1.96 14.43 -11.42
N GLN A 148 2.89 14.14 -12.32
CA GLN A 148 3.74 12.95 -12.19
C GLN A 148 4.58 12.97 -10.91
N ILE A 149 5.07 14.16 -10.51
CA ILE A 149 5.87 14.32 -9.29
C ILE A 149 4.98 14.17 -8.06
N GLU A 150 3.79 14.76 -8.05
CA GLU A 150 2.80 14.55 -6.99
C GLU A 150 2.43 13.07 -6.85
N THR A 151 2.31 12.35 -7.96
CA THR A 151 2.06 10.90 -7.95
C THR A 151 3.21 10.13 -7.28
N LEU A 152 4.48 10.43 -7.61
CA LEU A 152 5.64 9.77 -6.98
C LEU A 152 5.74 10.10 -5.49
N VAL A 153 5.52 11.36 -5.12
CA VAL A 153 5.49 11.81 -3.72
C VAL A 153 4.37 11.10 -2.95
N TYR A 154 3.17 11.05 -3.53
CA TYR A 154 2.04 10.34 -2.93
C TYR A 154 2.36 8.87 -2.71
N MET A 155 2.94 8.19 -3.70
CA MET A 155 3.34 6.79 -3.56
C MET A 155 4.40 6.61 -2.47
N ALA A 156 5.41 7.48 -2.38
CA ALA A 156 6.40 7.39 -1.31
C ALA A 156 5.78 7.52 0.10
N PHE A 157 4.81 8.41 0.31
CA PHE A 157 4.07 8.47 1.57
C PHE A 157 3.14 7.28 1.78
N PHE A 158 2.47 6.81 0.72
CA PHE A 158 1.57 5.67 0.73
C PHE A 158 2.28 4.40 1.18
N GLU A 159 3.41 4.05 0.55
CA GLU A 159 4.16 2.85 0.90
C GLU A 159 4.73 2.95 2.32
N ARG A 160 5.25 4.12 2.72
CA ARG A 160 5.73 4.34 4.09
C ARG A 160 4.63 4.15 5.13
N ALA A 161 3.43 4.68 4.86
CA ALA A 161 2.29 4.53 5.77
C ALA A 161 1.90 3.06 5.92
N HIS A 162 1.87 2.30 4.83
CA HIS A 162 1.57 0.86 4.84
C HIS A 162 2.68 0.04 5.51
N ALA A 163 3.94 0.41 5.32
CA ALA A 163 5.06 -0.19 6.04
C ALA A 163 4.91 -0.03 7.55
N VAL A 164 4.65 1.20 8.04
CA VAL A 164 4.42 1.48 9.47
C VAL A 164 3.18 0.75 9.99
N PHE A 165 2.08 0.78 9.25
CA PHE A 165 0.85 0.06 9.60
C PHE A 165 1.14 -1.45 9.77
N CYS A 166 1.78 -2.08 8.79
CA CYS A 166 2.07 -3.51 8.81
C CYS A 166 3.07 -3.87 9.91
N ARG A 167 4.10 -3.05 10.17
CA ARG A 167 5.04 -3.27 11.27
C ARG A 167 4.35 -3.22 12.64
N ASN A 168 3.52 -2.21 12.86
CA ASN A 168 2.80 -2.07 14.12
C ASN A 168 1.78 -3.20 14.30
N LEU A 169 1.07 -3.58 13.24
CA LEU A 169 0.16 -4.72 13.26
C LEU A 169 0.89 -6.04 13.57
N ALA A 170 1.98 -6.34 12.85
CA ALA A 170 2.77 -7.55 13.05
C ALA A 170 3.28 -7.68 14.50
N ALA A 171 3.64 -6.56 15.14
CA ALA A 171 4.08 -6.53 16.53
C ALA A 171 2.96 -6.85 17.54
N GLN A 172 1.69 -6.76 17.14
CA GLN A 172 0.52 -7.03 17.98
C GLN A 172 -0.14 -8.39 17.69
N ILE A 173 0.34 -9.13 16.68
CA ILE A 173 -0.21 -10.44 16.33
C ILE A 173 0.56 -11.54 17.08
N GLU A 174 -0.15 -12.31 17.91
CA GLU A 174 0.41 -13.49 18.58
C GLU A 174 0.39 -14.75 17.70
N GLU A 175 -0.55 -14.84 16.75
CA GLU A 175 -0.68 -16.00 15.85
C GLU A 175 0.50 -16.00 14.84
N PRO A 176 1.37 -17.01 14.86
CA PRO A 176 2.66 -16.94 14.19
C PRO A 176 2.55 -16.93 12.65
N VAL A 177 1.54 -17.56 12.06
CA VAL A 177 1.38 -17.59 10.60
C VAL A 177 1.01 -16.21 10.08
N LEU A 178 0.03 -15.56 10.69
CA LEU A 178 -0.40 -14.22 10.34
C LEU A 178 0.67 -13.18 10.67
N ALA A 179 1.35 -13.30 11.81
CA ALA A 179 2.48 -12.41 12.12
C ALA A 179 3.58 -12.51 11.06
N GLY A 180 3.88 -13.74 10.59
CA GLY A 180 4.81 -13.98 9.50
C GLY A 180 4.34 -13.39 8.16
N LEU A 181 3.05 -13.53 7.85
CA LEU A 181 2.43 -12.99 6.63
C LEU A 181 2.52 -11.46 6.60
N ILE A 182 2.03 -10.79 7.65
CA ILE A 182 2.06 -9.33 7.74
C ILE A 182 3.51 -8.83 7.77
N GLY A 183 4.41 -9.58 8.39
CA GLY A 183 5.84 -9.29 8.38
C GLY A 183 6.49 -9.35 6.99
N ARG A 184 5.99 -10.21 6.08
CA ARG A 184 6.41 -10.24 4.66
C ARG A 184 5.88 -9.04 3.90
N ILE A 185 4.58 -8.76 4.02
CA ILE A 185 3.95 -7.57 3.43
C ILE A 185 4.73 -6.32 3.85
N ALA A 186 4.97 -6.12 5.15
CA ALA A 186 5.73 -4.97 5.66
C ALA A 186 7.11 -4.78 5.00
N LYS A 187 7.83 -5.88 4.71
CA LYS A 187 9.14 -5.81 4.03
C LYS A 187 9.00 -5.38 2.57
N ASP A 188 7.93 -5.79 1.90
CA ASP A 188 7.66 -5.39 0.52
C ASP A 188 7.26 -3.91 0.47
N GLU A 189 6.39 -3.43 1.37
CA GLU A 189 6.04 -2.00 1.49
C GLU A 189 7.29 -1.13 1.72
N GLU A 190 8.23 -1.57 2.58
CA GLU A 190 9.51 -0.87 2.80
C GLU A 190 10.38 -0.77 1.54
N ARG A 191 10.39 -1.83 0.71
CA ARG A 191 11.12 -1.86 -0.55
C ARG A 191 10.44 -0.98 -1.60
N HIS A 192 9.11 -0.93 -1.60
CA HIS A 192 8.34 -0.03 -2.46
C HIS A 192 8.55 1.43 -2.06
N GLU A 193 8.53 1.74 -0.75
CA GLU A 193 8.88 3.07 -0.24
C GLU A 193 10.27 3.48 -0.71
N ASP A 194 11.27 2.61 -0.53
CA ASP A 194 12.65 2.90 -0.94
C ASP A 194 12.74 3.23 -2.44
N PHE A 195 12.03 2.49 -3.29
CA PHE A 195 11.97 2.74 -4.73
C PHE A 195 11.38 4.13 -5.03
N PHE A 196 10.17 4.42 -4.57
CA PHE A 196 9.51 5.70 -4.85
C PHE A 196 10.22 6.89 -4.20
N ALA A 197 10.75 6.72 -2.98
CA ALA A 197 11.47 7.77 -2.28
C ALA A 197 12.77 8.16 -3.00
N LYS A 198 13.46 7.20 -3.64
CA LYS A 198 14.65 7.48 -4.46
C LYS A 198 14.31 8.17 -5.79
N LEU A 199 13.16 7.86 -6.39
CA LEU A 199 12.66 8.63 -7.54
C LEU A 199 12.37 10.09 -7.15
N VAL A 200 11.71 10.32 -6.01
CA VAL A 200 11.46 11.68 -5.50
C VAL A 200 12.78 12.40 -5.19
N ALA A 201 13.78 11.70 -4.64
CA ALA A 201 15.10 12.27 -4.40
C ALA A 201 15.77 12.75 -5.71
N HIS A 202 15.67 11.98 -6.81
CA HIS A 202 16.14 12.42 -8.12
C HIS A 202 15.36 13.65 -8.63
N CYS A 203 14.04 13.68 -8.43
CA CYS A 203 13.23 14.84 -8.78
C CYS A 203 13.64 16.10 -8.00
N LEU A 204 14.08 15.98 -6.74
CA LEU A 204 14.62 17.10 -5.97
C LEU A 204 15.92 17.66 -6.55
N ASP A 205 16.74 16.82 -7.19
CA ASP A 205 17.96 17.25 -7.89
C ASP A 205 17.65 17.85 -9.27
N TYR A 206 16.62 17.33 -9.97
CA TYR A 206 16.26 17.73 -11.33
C TYR A 206 15.35 18.98 -11.39
N THR A 207 14.28 19.02 -10.59
CA THR A 207 13.27 20.10 -10.55
C THR A 207 12.83 20.36 -9.10
N ARG A 208 13.74 20.98 -8.34
CA ARG A 208 13.60 21.14 -6.88
C ARG A 208 12.32 21.87 -6.45
N GLU A 209 12.06 23.06 -7.01
CA GLU A 209 10.93 23.91 -6.58
C GLU A 209 9.59 23.19 -6.76
N GLU A 210 9.39 22.56 -7.92
CA GLU A 210 8.20 21.77 -8.21
C GLU A 210 8.08 20.56 -7.28
N THR A 211 9.19 19.88 -6.99
CA THR A 211 9.19 18.71 -6.11
C THR A 211 8.91 19.08 -4.66
N VAL A 212 9.47 20.17 -4.14
CA VAL A 212 9.17 20.69 -2.79
C VAL A 212 7.69 21.09 -2.69
N ALA A 213 7.15 21.75 -3.71
CA ALA A 213 5.73 22.09 -3.77
C ALA A 213 4.82 20.85 -3.78
N ALA A 214 5.19 19.81 -4.54
CA ALA A 214 4.47 18.53 -4.55
C ALA A 214 4.52 17.84 -3.18
N ILE A 215 5.68 17.83 -2.51
CA ILE A 215 5.82 17.30 -1.13
C ILE A 215 4.89 18.05 -0.17
N ALA A 216 4.89 19.38 -0.19
CA ALA A 216 4.02 20.19 0.67
C ALA A 216 2.53 19.92 0.39
N ALA A 217 2.13 19.85 -0.89
CA ALA A 217 0.74 19.60 -1.28
C ALA A 217 0.28 18.22 -0.83
N ARG A 218 1.07 17.17 -1.11
CA ARG A 218 0.72 15.81 -0.70
C ARG A 218 0.75 15.67 0.83
N ALA A 219 1.74 16.22 1.53
CA ALA A 219 1.81 16.17 3.00
C ALA A 219 0.59 16.82 3.68
N ALA A 220 0.02 17.88 3.09
CA ALA A 220 -1.17 18.54 3.62
C ALA A 220 -2.48 17.76 3.40
N GLU A 221 -2.56 16.95 2.35
CA GLU A 221 -3.77 16.22 1.94
C GLU A 221 -3.76 14.74 2.38
N PHE A 222 -2.59 14.21 2.72
CA PHE A 222 -2.41 12.79 3.00
C PHE A 222 -3.18 12.36 4.26
N ASP A 223 -3.93 11.25 4.15
CA ASP A 223 -4.84 10.76 5.20
C ASP A 223 -4.38 9.40 5.75
N VAL A 224 -5.01 8.94 6.82
CA VAL A 224 -4.70 7.65 7.47
C VAL A 224 -5.05 6.46 6.58
N VAL A 225 -4.35 5.34 6.80
CA VAL A 225 -4.61 4.08 6.08
C VAL A 225 -6.07 3.64 6.29
N GLY A 226 -6.79 3.45 5.20
CA GLY A 226 -8.20 3.03 5.18
C GLY A 226 -9.23 4.17 5.25
N ALA A 227 -8.81 5.44 5.31
CA ALA A 227 -9.72 6.58 5.39
C ALA A 227 -10.72 6.66 4.23
N ASP A 228 -10.35 6.17 3.04
CA ASP A 228 -11.15 6.18 1.83
C ASP A 228 -12.12 4.99 1.71
N ILE A 229 -12.13 4.09 2.69
CA ILE A 229 -13.08 2.97 2.77
C ILE A 229 -14.32 3.44 3.56
N ASP A 230 -15.38 3.79 2.84
CA ASP A 230 -16.57 4.45 3.42
C ASP A 230 -17.22 3.65 4.55
N ALA A 231 -17.22 2.31 4.43
CA ALA A 231 -17.81 1.42 5.42
C ALA A 231 -16.97 1.22 6.70
N TYR A 232 -15.71 1.68 6.74
CA TYR A 232 -14.71 1.26 7.76
C TYR A 232 -14.25 2.36 8.71
N GLN A 233 -14.96 3.48 8.80
CA GLN A 233 -14.57 4.60 9.68
C GLN A 233 -14.43 4.17 11.16
N ASP A 234 -15.26 3.22 11.61
CA ASP A 234 -15.16 2.63 12.94
C ASP A 234 -13.92 1.73 13.10
N LYS A 235 -13.54 0.96 12.07
CA LYS A 235 -12.30 0.17 12.06
C LYS A 235 -11.07 1.06 12.08
N VAL A 236 -11.06 2.13 11.28
CA VAL A 236 -9.98 3.13 11.25
C VAL A 236 -9.79 3.77 12.62
N GLN A 237 -10.87 4.14 13.31
CA GLN A 237 -10.78 4.65 14.69
C GLN A 237 -10.11 3.65 15.64
N LYS A 238 -10.46 2.35 15.55
CA LYS A 238 -9.82 1.31 16.38
C LYS A 238 -8.34 1.14 16.07
N MET A 239 -7.90 1.35 14.83
CA MET A 239 -6.46 1.32 14.48
C MET A 239 -5.70 2.40 15.23
N ALA A 240 -6.29 3.59 15.35
CA ALA A 240 -5.70 4.70 16.09
C ALA A 240 -5.67 4.41 17.59
N GLU A 241 -6.78 3.91 18.16
CA GLU A 241 -6.88 3.56 19.58
C GLU A 241 -5.90 2.46 20.00
N ALA A 242 -5.65 1.49 19.11
CA ALA A 242 -4.70 0.40 19.32
C ALA A 242 -3.24 0.78 19.01
N GLY A 243 -2.99 2.01 18.54
CA GLY A 243 -1.65 2.44 18.15
C GLY A 243 -1.08 1.71 16.93
N ILE A 244 -1.92 1.07 16.11
CA ILE A 244 -1.51 0.46 14.84
C ILE A 244 -1.24 1.57 13.82
N PHE A 245 -2.24 2.42 13.60
CA PHE A 245 -2.10 3.59 12.74
C PHE A 245 -3.20 4.62 13.00
N GLY A 246 -2.80 5.87 13.18
CA GLY A 246 -3.69 7.01 13.33
C GLY A 246 -2.91 8.31 13.12
N GLU A 247 -3.53 9.44 13.46
CA GLU A 247 -2.94 10.77 13.26
C GLU A 247 -1.51 10.94 13.83
N PRO A 248 -1.14 10.36 15.01
CA PRO A 248 0.24 10.44 15.48
C PRO A 248 1.24 9.72 14.57
N GLN A 249 0.89 8.52 14.10
CA GLN A 249 1.74 7.73 13.19
C GLN A 249 1.82 8.39 11.82
N LEU A 250 0.71 8.93 11.31
CA LEU A 250 0.66 9.66 10.04
C LEU A 250 1.60 10.87 10.05
N ARG A 251 1.53 11.70 11.10
CA ARG A 251 2.43 12.86 11.25
C ARG A 251 3.90 12.44 11.32
N GLN A 252 4.22 11.36 12.02
CA GLN A 252 5.59 10.85 12.07
C GLN A 252 6.06 10.32 10.71
N VAL A 253 5.21 9.59 9.99
CA VAL A 253 5.47 9.11 8.62
C VAL A 253 5.86 10.27 7.71
N ILE A 254 5.08 11.35 7.74
CA ILE A 254 5.32 12.55 6.92
C ILE A 254 6.62 13.25 7.35
N SER A 255 6.75 13.55 8.65
CA SER A 255 7.91 14.23 9.25
C SER A 255 9.22 13.52 8.95
N ASP A 256 9.27 12.20 9.18
CA ASP A 256 10.46 11.40 8.94
C ASP A 256 10.83 11.36 7.46
N ARG A 257 9.83 11.24 6.57
CA ARG A 257 10.09 11.12 5.14
C ARG A 257 10.63 12.42 4.56
N ILE A 258 10.06 13.56 4.97
CA ILE A 258 10.57 14.91 4.65
C ILE A 258 11.99 15.08 5.18
N THR A 259 12.24 14.69 6.43
CA THR A 259 13.57 14.75 7.05
C THR A 259 14.58 13.89 6.28
N ALA A 260 14.19 12.69 5.86
CA ALA A 260 15.04 11.78 5.14
C ALA A 260 15.32 12.20 3.68
N TRP A 261 14.55 13.14 3.11
CA TRP A 261 14.90 13.84 1.88
C TRP A 261 15.80 15.07 2.11
N GLY A 262 16.18 15.36 3.36
CA GLY A 262 17.03 16.49 3.69
C GLY A 262 16.29 17.84 3.65
N LEU A 263 14.97 17.84 3.85
CA LEU A 263 14.11 19.02 3.75
C LEU A 263 13.61 19.52 5.12
N ALA A 264 14.22 19.11 6.23
CA ALA A 264 13.77 19.48 7.57
C ALA A 264 13.75 21.01 7.81
N ASP A 265 14.65 21.73 7.15
CA ASP A 265 14.78 23.20 7.25
C ASP A 265 14.11 23.94 6.07
N GLU A 266 13.41 23.24 5.16
CA GLU A 266 12.78 23.84 3.99
C GLU A 266 11.45 24.53 4.40
N PRO A 267 11.31 25.86 4.20
CA PRO A 267 10.19 26.63 4.76
C PRO A 267 8.79 26.12 4.38
N GLU A 268 8.61 25.63 3.15
CA GLU A 268 7.34 25.16 2.59
C GLU A 268 6.81 23.90 3.30
N VAL A 269 7.71 23.09 3.86
CA VAL A 269 7.38 21.80 4.48
C VAL A 269 7.70 21.74 5.97
N GLN A 270 8.35 22.76 6.53
CA GLN A 270 8.77 22.84 7.93
C GLN A 270 7.61 22.62 8.92
N GLN A 271 6.39 23.04 8.57
CA GLN A 271 5.19 22.85 9.41
C GLN A 271 4.81 21.37 9.62
N PHE A 272 5.30 20.46 8.77
CA PHE A 272 5.05 19.02 8.86
C PHE A 272 6.15 18.25 9.59
N VAL A 273 7.23 18.94 10.00
CA VAL A 273 8.38 18.35 10.69
C VAL A 273 8.23 18.55 12.20
N SER A 274 8.41 17.48 12.95
CA SER A 274 8.20 17.37 14.40
C SER A 274 9.48 17.22 15.20
#